data_AF-A0A496AVS4-F1
#
_entry.id   AF-A0A496AVS4-F1
#
_cell.length_a   1.000
_cell.length_b   1.000
_cell.length_c   1.000
_cell.angle_alpha   90.00
_cell.angle_beta   90.00
_cell.angle_gamma   90.00
#
_symmetry.space_group_name_H-M   'P 1'
#
loop_
_entity.id
_entity.type
_entity.pdbx_description
1 polymer ?
#
loop_
_entity_poly.entity_id
_entity_poly.type
_entity_poly.pdbx_seq_one_letter_code
_entity_poly.pdbx_strand_id
1 'polypeptide(L)'
;MNILESFDQLIDRTKTWFDENERIAEEQIERIKNQIDELRNTIEHQIEVLENQQHQETEVAEEQIEKLNEELESHHRIIEEQMEKMQEESEEKERNIQEQIEKFENELERSQESYEEQIERLREQFEEKEEVANEQIDKIREQIDQFREKADEHVESINEQVQNHKENFEKVIENIHTKNMHAITEESSGPSNNQNSVQTLITTYDDEYNNRHENTSISNTYVINGVEVLKYGGKLISLEKMDSTFPRNEWLQNLLDQGVKIHNIDDYCHFLNARDMLLRIQEKPNVWTSGLFDISPTEDWDKYKEGFINWVAKEK
;
A
#
# COMPACT_ATOMS: atom_id res chain seq x y z
N MET A 1 -9.26 -137.16 -72.87
CA MET A 1 -8.72 -136.31 -71.79
C MET A 1 -9.39 -136.76 -70.51
N ASN A 2 -8.64 -137.28 -69.54
CA ASN A 2 -9.15 -137.99 -68.37
C ASN A 2 -9.53 -136.98 -67.27
N ILE A 3 -10.68 -137.15 -66.60
CA ILE A 3 -11.22 -136.18 -65.63
C ILE A 3 -10.21 -135.89 -64.50
N LEU A 4 -9.46 -136.91 -64.07
CA LEU A 4 -8.43 -136.80 -63.04
C LEU A 4 -7.30 -135.83 -63.43
N GLU A 5 -6.87 -135.86 -64.69
CA GLU A 5 -5.79 -135.00 -65.22
C GLU A 5 -6.22 -133.52 -65.25
N SER A 6 -7.52 -133.26 -65.47
CA SER A 6 -8.08 -131.90 -65.40
C SER A 6 -8.20 -131.38 -63.96
N PHE A 7 -8.42 -132.26 -62.98
CA PHE A 7 -8.44 -131.89 -61.56
C PHE A 7 -7.02 -131.60 -61.04
N ASP A 8 -6.03 -132.40 -61.42
CA ASP A 8 -4.62 -132.17 -61.06
C ASP A 8 -4.12 -130.84 -61.62
N GLN A 9 -4.43 -130.52 -62.89
CA GLN A 9 -4.12 -129.22 -63.48
C GLN A 9 -4.81 -128.04 -62.77
N LEU A 10 -6.03 -128.24 -62.26
CA LEU A 10 -6.75 -127.20 -61.52
C LEU A 10 -6.13 -127.00 -60.14
N ILE A 11 -5.73 -128.07 -59.46
CA ILE A 11 -5.01 -128.03 -58.18
C ILE A 11 -3.68 -127.29 -58.34
N ASP A 12 -2.91 -127.60 -59.39
CA ASP A 12 -1.61 -126.96 -59.63
C ASP A 12 -1.77 -125.48 -59.95
N ARG A 13 -2.75 -125.10 -60.79
CA ARG A 13 -3.05 -123.68 -61.05
C ARG A 13 -3.47 -122.93 -59.77
N THR A 14 -4.25 -123.58 -58.92
CA THR A 14 -4.73 -122.97 -57.67
C THR A 14 -3.56 -122.76 -56.71
N LYS A 15 -2.66 -123.74 -56.60
CA LYS A 15 -1.42 -123.61 -55.82
C LYS A 15 -0.53 -122.49 -56.34
N THR A 16 -0.23 -122.47 -57.64
CA THR A 16 0.59 -121.40 -58.25
C THR A 16 -0.04 -120.02 -58.04
N TRP A 17 -1.36 -119.90 -58.14
CA TRP A 17 -2.06 -118.64 -57.85
C TRP A 17 -1.97 -118.23 -56.38
N PHE A 18 -2.06 -119.19 -55.44
CA PHE A 18 -1.86 -118.93 -54.02
C PHE A 18 -0.42 -118.49 -53.72
N ASP A 19 0.57 -119.21 -54.24
CA ASP A 19 2.00 -118.90 -54.05
C ASP A 19 2.35 -117.50 -54.60
N GLU A 20 1.79 -117.14 -55.76
CA GLU A 20 1.99 -115.82 -56.36
C GLU A 20 1.33 -114.70 -55.55
N ASN A 21 0.12 -114.93 -55.02
CA ASN A 21 -0.54 -113.97 -54.14
C ASN A 21 0.19 -113.81 -52.81
N GLU A 22 0.73 -114.89 -52.24
CA GLU A 22 1.55 -114.86 -51.03
C GLU A 22 2.80 -114.01 -51.28
N ARG A 23 3.52 -114.25 -52.38
CA ARG A 23 4.68 -113.45 -52.80
C ARG A 23 4.35 -111.96 -52.95
N ILE A 24 3.24 -111.63 -53.61
CA ILE A 24 2.79 -110.23 -53.79
C ILE A 24 2.47 -109.60 -52.43
N ALA A 25 1.79 -110.32 -51.54
CA ALA A 25 1.46 -109.83 -50.20
C ALA A 25 2.73 -109.58 -49.37
N GLU A 26 3.71 -110.48 -49.42
CA GLU A 26 5.01 -110.32 -48.75
C GLU A 26 5.76 -109.09 -49.27
N GLU A 27 5.80 -108.88 -50.59
CA GLU A 27 6.41 -107.68 -51.18
C GLU A 27 5.72 -106.39 -50.75
N GLN A 28 4.38 -106.40 -50.65
CA GLN A 28 3.62 -105.23 -50.17
C GLN A 28 3.88 -104.97 -48.69
N ILE A 29 3.90 -106.01 -47.86
CA ILE A 29 4.22 -105.91 -46.44
C ILE A 29 5.62 -105.33 -46.27
N GLU A 30 6.60 -105.78 -47.03
CA GLU A 30 7.96 -105.29 -46.94
C GLU A 30 8.08 -103.82 -47.38
N ARG A 31 7.38 -103.41 -48.44
CA ARG A 31 7.31 -101.99 -48.82
C ARG A 31 6.67 -101.14 -47.73
N ILE A 32 5.58 -101.60 -47.12
CA ILE A 32 4.89 -100.87 -46.05
C ILE A 32 5.81 -100.73 -44.82
N LYS A 33 6.53 -101.80 -44.44
CA LYS A 33 7.51 -101.74 -43.35
C LYS A 33 8.59 -100.69 -43.61
N ASN A 34 9.18 -100.71 -44.81
CA ASN A 34 10.20 -99.73 -45.19
C ASN A 34 9.65 -98.28 -45.13
N GLN A 35 8.42 -98.06 -45.61
CA GLN A 35 7.76 -96.75 -45.51
C GLN A 35 7.49 -96.33 -44.06
N ILE A 36 7.09 -97.27 -43.19
CA ILE A 36 6.90 -97.02 -41.76
C ILE A 36 8.23 -96.63 -41.11
N ASP A 37 9.31 -97.33 -41.42
CA ASP A 37 10.63 -97.04 -40.87
C ASP A 37 11.16 -95.68 -41.35
N GLU A 38 10.98 -95.33 -42.63
CA GLU A 38 11.31 -94.00 -43.16
C GLU A 38 10.51 -92.88 -42.49
N LEU A 39 9.20 -93.06 -42.31
CA LEU A 39 8.34 -92.10 -41.63
C LEU A 39 8.73 -91.96 -40.16
N ARG A 40 9.03 -93.07 -39.49
CA ARG A 40 9.48 -93.09 -38.10
C ARG A 40 10.78 -92.31 -37.94
N ASN A 41 11.78 -92.58 -38.77
CA ASN A 41 13.06 -91.87 -38.75
C ASN A 41 12.88 -90.36 -39.01
N THR A 42 11.96 -90.00 -39.93
CA THR A 42 11.64 -88.59 -40.22
C THR A 42 11.00 -87.90 -39.02
N ILE A 43 10.05 -88.55 -38.35
CA ILE A 43 9.39 -88.03 -37.15
C ILE A 43 10.39 -87.90 -36.00
N GLU A 44 11.22 -88.91 -35.76
CA GLU A 44 12.25 -88.88 -34.71
C GLU A 44 13.23 -87.72 -34.92
N HIS A 45 13.67 -87.48 -36.16
CA HIS A 45 14.51 -86.32 -36.48
C HIS A 45 13.78 -84.98 -36.27
N GLN A 46 12.51 -84.87 -36.65
CA GLN A 46 11.73 -83.64 -36.44
C GLN A 46 11.52 -83.35 -34.95
N ILE A 47 11.28 -84.38 -34.14
CA ILE A 47 11.18 -84.25 -32.68
C ILE A 47 12.49 -83.72 -32.12
N GLU A 48 13.63 -84.31 -32.49
CA GLU A 48 14.95 -83.86 -32.03
C GLU A 48 15.23 -82.39 -32.42
N VAL A 49 14.88 -81.97 -33.63
CA VAL A 49 15.04 -80.57 -34.06
C VAL A 49 14.15 -79.63 -33.23
N LEU A 50 12.89 -80.00 -32.98
CA LEU A 50 11.96 -79.19 -32.19
C LEU A 50 12.39 -79.10 -30.72
N GLU A 51 12.86 -80.19 -30.13
CA GLU A 51 13.37 -80.22 -28.76
C GLU A 51 14.60 -79.31 -28.61
N ASN A 52 15.53 -79.36 -29.58
CA ASN A 52 16.69 -78.48 -29.60
C ASN A 52 16.31 -76.99 -29.78
N GLN A 53 15.35 -76.69 -30.67
CA GLN A 53 14.84 -75.33 -30.85
C GLN A 53 14.18 -74.80 -29.59
N GLN A 54 13.31 -75.60 -28.96
CA GLN A 54 12.65 -75.24 -27.72
C GLN A 54 13.67 -74.99 -26.59
N HIS A 55 14.71 -75.82 -26.50
CA HIS A 55 15.75 -75.63 -25.50
C HIS A 55 16.52 -74.33 -25.71
N GLN A 56 16.93 -74.02 -26.94
CA GLN A 56 17.61 -72.76 -27.28
C GLN A 56 16.73 -71.54 -27.02
N GLU A 57 15.45 -71.59 -27.40
CA GLU A 57 14.50 -70.50 -27.13
C GLU A 57 14.30 -70.28 -25.63
N THR A 58 14.28 -71.37 -24.85
CA THR A 58 14.16 -71.31 -23.39
C THR A 58 15.40 -70.68 -22.76
N GLU A 59 16.60 -71.12 -23.16
CA GLU A 59 17.88 -70.59 -22.66
C GLU A 59 18.00 -69.08 -22.95
N VAL A 60 17.70 -68.65 -24.17
CA VAL A 60 17.72 -67.22 -24.54
C VAL A 60 16.69 -66.41 -23.74
N ALA A 61 15.50 -66.97 -23.50
CA ALA A 61 14.49 -66.31 -22.68
C ALA A 61 14.91 -66.17 -21.21
N GLU A 62 15.54 -67.20 -20.64
CA GLU A 62 16.07 -67.19 -19.28
C GLU A 62 17.17 -66.13 -19.11
N GLU A 63 18.13 -66.08 -20.04
CA GLU A 63 19.19 -65.05 -20.05
C GLU A 63 18.61 -63.63 -20.13
N GLN A 64 17.58 -63.42 -20.96
CA GLN A 64 16.92 -62.11 -21.07
C GLN A 64 16.19 -61.73 -19.78
N ILE A 65 15.52 -62.68 -19.12
CA ILE A 65 14.84 -62.46 -17.85
C ILE A 65 15.85 -62.14 -16.75
N GLU A 66 16.97 -62.86 -16.69
CA GLU A 66 18.04 -62.59 -15.72
C GLU A 66 18.59 -61.17 -15.89
N LYS A 67 18.94 -60.78 -17.11
CA LYS A 67 19.43 -59.43 -17.40
C LYS A 67 18.41 -58.34 -17.03
N LEU A 68 17.14 -58.54 -17.33
CA LEU A 68 16.09 -57.59 -16.98
C LEU A 68 15.93 -57.47 -15.46
N ASN A 69 16.06 -58.57 -14.71
CA ASN A 69 16.01 -58.55 -13.25
C ASN A 69 17.21 -57.80 -12.66
N GLU A 70 18.43 -58.01 -13.19
CA GLU A 70 19.62 -57.26 -12.77
C GLU A 70 19.47 -55.75 -13.02
N GLU A 71 18.96 -55.36 -14.20
CA GLU A 71 18.70 -53.96 -14.53
C GLU A 71 17.63 -53.36 -13.61
N LEU A 72 16.57 -54.12 -13.29
CA LEU A 72 15.51 -53.69 -12.39
C LEU A 72 16.01 -53.49 -10.95
N GLU A 73 16.80 -54.42 -10.41
CA GLU A 73 17.41 -54.29 -9.08
C GLU A 73 18.37 -53.11 -9.00
N SER A 74 19.16 -52.88 -10.05
CA SER A 74 20.06 -51.73 -10.16
C SER A 74 19.29 -50.42 -10.14
N HIS A 75 18.23 -50.31 -10.96
CA HIS A 75 17.36 -49.13 -10.95
C HIS A 75 16.67 -48.91 -9.61
N HIS A 76 16.19 -49.98 -8.97
CA HIS A 76 15.56 -49.89 -7.65
C HIS A 76 16.51 -49.28 -6.63
N ARG A 77 17.76 -49.76 -6.56
CA ARG A 77 18.79 -49.22 -5.67
C ARG A 77 19.09 -47.75 -5.91
N ILE A 78 19.23 -47.35 -7.18
CA ILE A 78 19.47 -45.95 -7.55
C ILE A 78 18.30 -45.06 -7.10
N ILE A 79 17.07 -45.52 -7.26
CA ILE A 79 15.88 -44.78 -6.85
C ILE A 79 15.83 -44.64 -5.33
N GLU A 80 16.12 -45.71 -4.58
CA GLU A 80 16.17 -45.67 -3.11
C GLU A 80 17.22 -44.65 -2.61
N GLU A 81 18.44 -44.69 -3.15
CA GLU A 81 19.50 -43.74 -2.79
C GLU A 81 19.10 -42.28 -3.11
N GLN A 82 18.44 -42.05 -4.24
CA GLN A 82 17.96 -40.71 -4.61
C GLN A 82 16.82 -40.23 -3.69
N MET A 83 15.92 -41.13 -3.29
CA MET A 83 14.85 -40.81 -2.36
C MET A 83 15.38 -40.48 -0.98
N GLU A 84 16.33 -41.26 -0.46
CA GLU A 84 16.97 -41.01 0.84
C GLU A 84 17.67 -39.65 0.85
N LYS A 85 18.48 -39.36 -0.19
CA LYS A 85 19.14 -38.06 -0.33
C LYS A 85 18.14 -36.90 -0.40
N MET A 86 17.05 -37.06 -1.15
CA MET A 86 16.02 -36.02 -1.25
C MET A 86 15.33 -35.78 0.09
N GLN A 87 15.10 -36.84 0.87
CA GLN A 87 14.53 -36.74 2.20
C GLN A 87 15.48 -35.99 3.15
N GLU A 88 16.77 -36.35 3.18
CA GLU A 88 17.78 -35.67 4.00
C GLU A 88 17.88 -34.16 3.66
N GLU A 89 17.94 -33.82 2.37
CA GLU A 89 17.96 -32.41 1.93
C GLU A 89 16.69 -31.65 2.32
N SER A 90 15.54 -32.33 2.33
CA SER A 90 14.27 -31.74 2.77
C SER A 90 14.26 -31.47 4.27
N GLU A 91 14.70 -32.44 5.08
CA GLU A 91 14.77 -32.32 6.55
C GLU A 91 15.81 -31.27 6.99
N GLU A 92 16.92 -31.12 6.26
CA GLU A 92 17.90 -30.06 6.50
C GLU A 92 17.31 -28.67 6.19
N LYS A 93 16.62 -28.53 5.05
CA LYS A 93 15.94 -27.27 4.69
C LYS A 93 14.87 -26.91 5.70
N GLU A 94 14.09 -27.87 6.17
CA GLU A 94 13.06 -27.65 7.20
C GLU A 94 13.68 -27.13 8.50
N ARG A 95 14.76 -27.77 8.98
CA ARG A 95 15.49 -27.29 10.18
C ARG A 95 16.02 -25.87 9.99
N ASN A 96 16.66 -25.57 8.85
CA ASN A 96 17.18 -24.24 8.56
C ASN A 96 16.07 -23.17 8.54
N ILE A 97 14.88 -23.50 8.04
CA ILE A 97 13.72 -22.59 8.03
C ILE A 97 13.22 -22.36 9.46
N GLN A 98 13.11 -23.42 10.27
CA GLN A 98 12.67 -23.32 11.66
C GLN A 98 13.62 -22.44 12.49
N GLU A 99 14.94 -22.61 12.33
CA GLU A 99 15.94 -21.77 13.00
C GLU A 99 15.83 -20.29 12.61
N GLN A 100 15.52 -19.99 11.33
CA GLN A 100 15.31 -18.61 10.88
C GLN A 100 14.03 -18.01 11.44
N ILE A 101 12.95 -18.79 11.51
CA ILE A 101 11.69 -18.36 12.13
C ILE A 101 11.92 -18.01 13.60
N GLU A 102 12.56 -18.90 14.37
CA GLU A 102 12.86 -18.67 15.79
C GLU A 102 13.71 -17.40 15.97
N LYS A 103 14.69 -17.17 15.09
CA LYS A 103 15.50 -15.95 15.13
C LYS A 103 14.66 -14.68 14.89
N PHE A 104 13.76 -14.70 13.90
CA PHE A 104 12.89 -13.55 13.63
C PHE A 104 11.88 -13.29 14.76
N GLU A 105 11.34 -14.34 15.37
CA GLU A 105 10.44 -14.22 16.53
C GLU A 105 11.16 -13.56 17.71
N ASN A 106 12.39 -13.99 18.01
CA ASN A 106 13.21 -13.38 19.07
C ASN A 106 13.57 -11.91 18.78
N GLU A 107 13.88 -11.57 17.52
CA GLU A 107 14.17 -10.17 17.13
C GLU A 107 12.92 -9.29 17.24
N LEU A 108 11.75 -9.83 16.87
CA LEU A 108 10.47 -9.14 16.99
C LEU A 108 10.12 -8.86 18.46
N GLU A 109 10.23 -9.87 19.33
CA GLU A 109 9.96 -9.73 20.77
C GLU A 109 10.84 -8.66 21.41
N ARG A 110 12.16 -8.70 21.16
CA ARG A 110 13.09 -7.67 21.65
C ARG A 110 12.76 -6.27 21.14
N SER A 111 12.33 -6.17 19.88
CA SER A 111 11.93 -4.88 19.32
C SER A 111 10.65 -4.35 19.98
N GLN A 112 9.69 -5.22 20.27
CA GLN A 112 8.46 -4.86 20.97
C GLN A 112 8.76 -4.36 22.38
N GLU A 113 9.53 -5.11 23.16
CA GLU A 113 9.96 -4.71 24.51
C GLU A 113 10.68 -3.34 24.48
N SER A 114 11.59 -3.14 23.52
CA SER A 114 12.32 -1.88 23.39
C SER A 114 11.41 -0.69 23.06
N TYR A 115 10.37 -0.87 22.24
CA TYR A 115 9.42 0.19 21.95
C TYR A 115 8.48 0.45 23.12
N GLU A 116 8.05 -0.57 23.84
CA GLU A 116 7.26 -0.41 25.08
C GLU A 116 8.02 0.40 26.12
N GLU A 117 9.30 0.09 26.36
CA GLU A 117 10.16 0.87 27.26
C GLU A 117 10.34 2.33 26.82
N GLN A 118 10.41 2.59 25.51
CA GLN A 118 10.54 3.96 24.98
C GLN A 118 9.24 4.75 25.14
N ILE A 119 8.10 4.10 24.89
CA ILE A 119 6.78 4.70 25.09
C ILE A 119 6.58 5.05 26.56
N GLU A 120 6.95 4.15 27.48
CA GLU A 120 6.81 4.40 28.92
C GLU A 120 7.68 5.56 29.38
N ARG A 121 8.95 5.61 28.96
CA ARG A 121 9.84 6.76 29.23
C ARG A 121 9.30 8.08 28.69
N LEU A 122 8.68 8.08 27.50
CA LEU A 122 8.06 9.28 26.95
C LEU A 122 6.83 9.71 27.75
N ARG A 123 6.02 8.77 28.24
CA ARG A 123 4.89 9.08 29.13
C ARG A 123 5.35 9.71 30.42
N GLU A 124 6.35 9.12 31.09
CA GLU A 124 6.93 9.67 32.32
C GLU A 124 7.45 11.10 32.11
N GLN A 125 8.16 11.35 30.99
CA GLN A 125 8.64 12.70 30.65
C GLN A 125 7.49 13.69 30.40
N PHE A 126 6.41 13.25 29.77
CA PHE A 126 5.24 14.10 29.55
C PHE A 126 4.55 14.46 30.87
N GLU A 127 4.37 13.48 31.76
CA GLU A 127 3.79 13.69 33.09
C GLU A 127 4.63 14.67 33.92
N GLU A 128 5.95 14.52 33.94
CA GLU A 128 6.86 15.45 34.63
C GLU A 128 6.74 16.87 34.07
N LYS A 129 6.69 17.01 32.73
CA LYS A 129 6.56 18.33 32.10
C LYS A 129 5.20 18.96 32.36
N GLU A 130 4.13 18.16 32.41
CA GLU A 130 2.79 18.62 32.76
C GLU A 130 2.74 19.11 34.21
N GLU A 131 3.32 18.38 35.16
CA GLU A 131 3.42 18.78 36.56
C GLU A 131 4.15 20.12 36.71
N VAL A 132 5.34 20.24 36.11
CA VAL A 132 6.14 21.49 36.14
C VAL A 132 5.39 22.66 35.49
N ALA A 133 4.67 22.43 34.39
CA ALA A 133 3.89 23.47 33.73
C ALA A 133 2.73 23.94 34.61
N ASN A 134 2.02 23.00 35.26
CA ASN A 134 0.93 23.31 36.18
C ASN A 134 1.42 24.11 37.39
N GLU A 135 2.56 23.73 37.99
CA GLU A 135 3.18 24.52 39.07
C GLU A 135 3.53 25.95 38.64
N GLN A 136 4.03 26.13 37.41
CA GLN A 136 4.35 27.46 36.88
C GLN A 136 3.08 28.30 36.66
N ILE A 137 2.02 27.68 36.13
CA ILE A 137 0.72 28.34 35.96
C ILE A 137 0.18 28.80 37.31
N ASP A 138 0.26 27.97 38.35
CA ASP A 138 -0.22 28.33 39.68
C ASP A 138 0.59 29.47 40.30
N LYS A 139 1.92 29.50 40.12
CA LYS A 139 2.75 30.64 40.53
C LYS A 139 2.38 31.93 39.80
N ILE A 140 2.11 31.86 38.49
CA ILE A 140 1.68 33.02 37.71
C ILE A 140 0.31 33.52 38.19
N ARG A 141 -0.63 32.62 38.47
CA ARG A 141 -1.94 32.98 39.04
C ARG A 141 -1.78 33.72 40.36
N GLU A 142 -0.95 33.21 41.27
CA GLU A 142 -0.67 33.86 42.55
C GLU A 142 -0.07 35.27 42.36
N GLN A 143 0.87 35.44 41.41
CA GLN A 143 1.43 36.75 41.08
C GLN A 143 0.38 37.72 40.52
N ILE A 144 -0.52 37.25 39.65
CA ILE A 144 -1.61 38.06 39.10
C ILE A 144 -2.53 38.53 40.22
N ASP A 145 -2.89 37.65 41.16
CA ASP A 145 -3.75 37.99 42.29
C ASP A 145 -3.10 39.05 43.19
N GLN A 146 -1.80 38.92 43.49
CA GLN A 146 -1.05 39.93 44.25
C GLN A 146 -0.97 41.28 43.52
N PHE A 147 -0.81 41.27 42.18
CA PHE A 147 -0.81 42.50 41.39
C PHE A 147 -2.18 43.17 41.37
N ARG A 148 -3.27 42.40 41.30
CA ARG A 148 -4.64 42.92 41.37
C ARG A 148 -4.92 43.59 42.70
N GLU A 149 -4.56 42.94 43.81
CA GLU A 149 -4.75 43.50 45.16
C GLU A 149 -4.04 44.86 45.30
N LYS A 150 -2.77 44.96 44.87
CA LYS A 150 -2.04 46.24 44.88
C LYS A 150 -2.62 47.29 43.95
N ALA A 151 -3.13 46.88 42.79
CA ALA A 151 -3.77 47.80 41.85
C ALA A 151 -5.07 48.37 42.45
N ASP A 152 -5.88 47.52 43.09
CA ASP A 152 -7.10 47.93 43.79
C ASP A 152 -6.80 48.92 44.91
N GLU A 153 -5.78 48.64 45.74
CA GLU A 153 -5.29 49.58 46.78
C GLU A 153 -4.87 50.94 46.17
N HIS A 154 -4.16 50.92 45.04
CA HIS A 154 -3.72 52.15 44.38
C HIS A 154 -4.89 52.95 43.80
N VAL A 155 -5.87 52.27 43.21
CA VAL A 155 -7.10 52.89 42.71
C VAL A 155 -7.90 53.52 43.84
N GLU A 156 -8.01 52.84 44.98
CA GLU A 156 -8.67 53.38 46.17
C GLU A 156 -7.95 54.64 46.67
N SER A 157 -6.61 54.62 46.74
CA SER A 157 -5.82 55.79 47.12
C SER A 157 -5.98 56.98 46.14
N ILE A 158 -6.00 56.72 44.83
CA ILE A 158 -6.25 57.75 43.82
C ILE A 158 -7.66 58.32 44.00
N ASN A 159 -8.67 57.48 44.20
CA ASN A 159 -10.04 57.91 44.41
C ASN A 159 -10.15 58.84 45.62
N GLU A 160 -9.50 58.53 46.75
CA GLU A 160 -9.43 59.42 47.90
C GLU A 160 -8.78 60.77 47.57
N GLN A 161 -7.64 60.75 46.86
CA GLN A 161 -6.97 61.98 46.42
C GLN A 161 -7.84 62.82 45.48
N VAL A 162 -8.52 62.18 44.53
CA VAL A 162 -9.43 62.86 43.59
C VAL A 162 -10.61 63.48 44.32
N GLN A 163 -11.22 62.79 45.29
CA GLN A 163 -12.30 63.37 46.09
C GLN A 163 -11.82 64.58 46.89
N ASN A 164 -10.66 64.49 47.54
CA ASN A 164 -10.07 65.62 48.27
C ASN A 164 -9.78 66.82 47.32
N HIS A 165 -9.19 66.57 46.15
CA HIS A 165 -9.00 67.61 45.14
C HIS A 165 -10.32 68.19 44.64
N LYS A 166 -11.34 67.36 44.42
CA LYS A 166 -12.67 67.81 44.01
C LYS A 166 -13.29 68.73 45.04
N GLU A 167 -13.27 68.37 46.32
CA GLU A 167 -13.74 69.24 47.40
C GLU A 167 -12.97 70.58 47.45
N ASN A 168 -11.66 70.54 47.22
CA ASN A 168 -10.84 71.75 47.14
C ASN A 168 -11.17 72.59 45.89
N PHE A 169 -11.40 71.97 44.75
CA PHE A 169 -11.84 72.65 43.54
C PHE A 169 -13.23 73.22 43.67
N GLU A 170 -14.18 72.53 44.31
CA GLU A 170 -15.51 73.06 44.60
C GLU A 170 -15.41 74.33 45.45
N LYS A 171 -14.55 74.36 46.47
CA LYS A 171 -14.24 75.59 47.24
C LYS A 171 -13.63 76.69 46.35
N VAL A 172 -12.69 76.34 45.47
CA VAL A 172 -12.06 77.30 44.55
C VAL A 172 -13.06 77.80 43.50
N ILE A 173 -13.92 76.96 42.96
CA ILE A 173 -14.99 77.32 42.03
C ILE A 173 -16.02 78.17 42.75
N GLU A 174 -16.39 77.90 44.00
CA GLU A 174 -17.26 78.80 44.76
C GLU A 174 -16.63 80.21 44.89
N ASN A 175 -15.30 80.27 45.07
CA ASN A 175 -14.50 81.50 45.08
C ASN A 175 -14.26 82.14 43.68
N ILE A 176 -14.26 81.36 42.61
CA ILE A 176 -14.08 81.81 41.23
C ILE A 176 -15.42 82.16 40.61
N HIS A 177 -16.52 81.48 40.91
CA HIS A 177 -17.87 81.77 40.45
C HIS A 177 -18.39 83.07 41.08
N THR A 178 -17.90 83.42 42.27
CA THR A 178 -17.99 84.79 42.80
C THR A 178 -17.13 85.82 42.04
N LYS A 179 -16.11 85.40 41.29
CA LYS A 179 -15.17 86.29 40.56
C LYS A 179 -15.36 86.35 39.03
N ASN A 180 -15.85 85.29 38.41
CA ASN A 180 -15.81 85.04 36.96
C ASN A 180 -17.20 84.76 36.39
N MET A 181 -18.20 85.49 36.88
CA MET A 181 -19.38 85.87 36.09
C MET A 181 -18.94 86.82 34.92
N HIS A 182 -17.87 86.46 34.19
CA HIS A 182 -17.14 87.26 33.19
C HIS A 182 -16.33 86.39 32.20
N ALA A 183 -17.03 85.63 31.34
CA ALA A 183 -16.61 85.14 30.01
C ALA A 183 -16.02 83.70 29.83
N ILE A 184 -16.93 82.74 29.66
CA ILE A 184 -17.22 81.81 28.52
C ILE A 184 -16.11 81.39 27.50
N THR A 185 -15.81 80.06 27.51
CA THR A 185 -15.68 78.96 26.47
C THR A 185 -14.82 79.12 25.20
N GLU A 186 -13.87 78.20 24.91
CA GLU A 186 -13.92 76.94 24.07
C GLU A 186 -14.26 77.18 22.58
N GLU A 187 -13.86 76.45 21.54
CA GLU A 187 -13.16 75.18 21.25
C GLU A 187 -12.88 75.17 19.71
N SER A 188 -11.81 74.56 19.20
CA SER A 188 -11.76 73.27 18.48
C SER A 188 -12.20 73.19 16.99
N SER A 189 -11.49 72.28 16.28
CA SER A 189 -11.99 71.34 15.25
C SER A 189 -11.63 71.56 13.76
N GLY A 190 -10.98 70.54 13.18
CA GLY A 190 -10.86 70.27 11.74
C GLY A 190 -12.12 69.58 11.14
N PRO A 191 -12.06 69.09 9.87
CA PRO A 191 -12.44 67.68 9.54
C PRO A 191 -11.61 67.09 8.33
N SER A 192 -11.29 65.78 8.21
CA SER A 192 -12.05 64.54 7.89
C SER A 192 -12.67 64.48 6.46
N ASN A 193 -12.67 63.41 5.65
CA ASN A 193 -11.98 62.10 5.52
C ASN A 193 -12.52 61.43 4.21
N ASN A 194 -11.76 60.63 3.45
CA ASN A 194 -12.25 59.85 2.28
C ASN A 194 -11.50 58.49 2.20
N GLN A 195 -12.12 57.40 2.68
CA GLN A 195 -11.39 56.22 3.21
C GLN A 195 -11.25 54.98 2.30
N ASN A 196 -11.85 54.90 1.10
CA ASN A 196 -11.93 53.62 0.35
C ASN A 196 -11.37 53.65 -1.09
N SER A 197 -10.13 54.10 -1.27
CA SER A 197 -9.39 53.84 -2.51
C SER A 197 -8.31 52.78 -2.26
N VAL A 198 -7.87 52.04 -3.28
CA VAL A 198 -6.72 51.11 -3.16
C VAL A 198 -5.53 51.81 -2.50
N GLN A 199 -5.24 53.06 -2.92
CA GLN A 199 -4.17 53.86 -2.35
C GLN A 199 -4.42 54.20 -0.87
N THR A 200 -5.65 54.52 -0.49
CA THR A 200 -6.01 54.80 0.90
C THR A 200 -5.84 53.54 1.76
N LEU A 201 -6.29 52.38 1.29
CA LEU A 201 -6.16 51.12 2.01
C LEU A 201 -4.69 50.72 2.19
N ILE A 202 -3.89 50.79 1.11
CA ILE A 202 -2.44 50.57 1.15
C ILE A 202 -1.80 51.52 2.16
N THR A 203 -2.01 52.83 2.05
CA THR A 203 -1.40 53.81 2.95
C THR A 203 -1.89 53.68 4.40
N THR A 204 -3.10 53.18 4.63
CA THR A 204 -3.68 53.04 5.98
C THR A 204 -3.23 51.75 6.67
N TYR A 205 -3.09 50.64 5.93
CA TYR A 205 -2.99 49.30 6.52
C TYR A 205 -1.72 48.51 6.16
N ASP A 206 -0.93 48.89 5.14
CA ASP A 206 0.20 48.06 4.70
C ASP A 206 1.28 47.85 5.76
N ASP A 207 1.64 48.88 6.52
CA ASP A 207 2.68 48.75 7.54
C ASP A 207 2.28 47.75 8.62
N GLU A 208 1.02 47.82 9.08
CA GLU A 208 0.49 46.89 10.07
C GLU A 208 0.32 45.49 9.49
N TYR A 209 -0.19 45.36 8.26
CA TYR A 209 -0.30 44.08 7.57
C TYR A 209 1.06 43.42 7.39
N ASN A 210 2.08 44.16 6.92
CA ASN A 210 3.42 43.62 6.70
C ASN A 210 4.02 43.08 8.02
N ASN A 211 3.86 43.82 9.12
CA ASN A 211 4.31 43.38 10.44
C ASN A 211 3.56 42.12 10.94
N ARG A 212 2.24 42.07 10.76
CA ARG A 212 1.44 40.88 11.12
C ARG A 212 1.82 39.68 10.25
N HIS A 213 2.03 39.90 8.96
CA HIS A 213 2.36 38.87 7.99
C HIS A 213 3.65 38.11 8.36
N GLU A 214 4.71 38.80 8.75
CA GLU A 214 5.98 38.18 9.17
C GLU A 214 5.84 37.22 10.36
N ASN A 215 4.84 37.48 11.21
CA ASN A 215 4.58 36.72 12.43
C ASN A 215 3.41 35.75 12.32
N THR A 216 2.73 35.71 11.18
CA THR A 216 1.56 34.85 10.97
C THR A 216 1.97 33.47 10.48
N SER A 217 1.45 32.45 11.16
CA SER A 217 1.49 31.06 10.71
C SER A 217 0.07 30.55 10.53
N ILE A 218 -0.15 29.76 9.49
CA ILE A 218 -1.45 29.21 9.15
C ILE A 218 -1.39 27.69 9.12
N SER A 219 -2.54 27.04 9.27
CA SER A 219 -2.69 25.59 9.13
C SER A 219 -4.10 25.31 8.62
N ASN A 220 -4.22 24.91 7.37
CA ASN A 220 -5.48 24.66 6.69
C ASN A 220 -5.51 23.25 6.12
N THR A 221 -6.66 22.59 6.25
CA THR A 221 -6.94 21.29 5.66
C THR A 221 -8.31 21.34 5.02
N TYR A 222 -8.36 21.04 3.73
CA TYR A 222 -9.59 21.01 2.93
C TYR A 222 -9.87 19.58 2.46
N VAL A 223 -11.11 19.16 2.63
CA VAL A 223 -11.59 17.81 2.35
C VAL A 223 -12.81 17.89 1.43
N ILE A 224 -12.82 17.11 0.36
CA ILE A 224 -13.97 16.94 -0.55
C ILE A 224 -14.38 15.48 -0.50
N ASN A 225 -15.66 15.21 -0.20
CA ASN A 225 -16.22 13.85 -0.12
C ASN A 225 -15.42 12.89 0.78
N GLY A 226 -14.88 13.40 1.90
CA GLY A 226 -14.07 12.61 2.84
C GLY A 226 -12.61 12.39 2.42
N VAL A 227 -12.17 12.93 1.27
CA VAL A 227 -10.79 12.87 0.80
C VAL A 227 -10.09 14.21 1.00
N GLU A 228 -8.93 14.20 1.67
CA GLU A 228 -8.08 15.39 1.80
C GLU A 228 -7.56 15.82 0.43
N VAL A 229 -7.96 17.02 -0.01
CA VAL A 229 -7.56 17.57 -1.32
C VAL A 229 -6.47 18.61 -1.20
N LEU A 230 -6.42 19.35 -0.09
CA LEU A 230 -5.39 20.35 0.15
C LEU A 230 -5.09 20.46 1.64
N LYS A 231 -3.85 20.15 2.01
CA LYS A 231 -3.31 20.44 3.34
C LYS A 231 -2.06 21.30 3.20
N TYR A 232 -2.00 22.35 3.99
CA TYR A 232 -0.82 23.18 4.11
C TYR A 232 -0.79 23.91 5.45
N GLY A 233 0.41 24.17 5.94
CA GLY A 233 0.59 25.00 7.11
C GLY A 233 2.03 25.50 7.21
N GLY A 234 2.29 26.30 8.24
CA GLY A 234 3.56 26.98 8.47
C GLY A 234 3.44 28.48 8.21
N LYS A 235 4.60 29.12 8.01
CA LYS A 235 4.67 30.56 7.73
C LYS A 235 4.00 30.88 6.38
N LEU A 236 3.41 32.07 6.31
CA LEU A 236 2.94 32.64 5.04
C LEU A 236 4.09 32.75 4.02
N ILE A 237 3.77 32.61 2.74
CA ILE A 237 4.70 32.83 1.63
C ILE A 237 5.21 34.26 1.70
N SER A 238 6.51 34.47 1.41
CA SER A 238 7.11 35.81 1.51
C SER A 238 6.34 36.84 0.66
N LEU A 239 6.19 38.06 1.18
CA LEU A 239 5.51 39.16 0.48
C LEU A 239 6.11 39.39 -0.91
N GLU A 240 7.42 39.29 -1.07
CA GLU A 240 8.10 39.39 -2.38
C GLU A 240 7.59 38.36 -3.40
N LYS A 241 7.46 37.10 -2.97
CA LYS A 241 6.96 36.03 -3.84
C LYS A 241 5.46 36.20 -4.15
N MET A 242 4.68 36.65 -3.17
CA MET A 242 3.27 36.94 -3.40
C MET A 242 3.09 38.13 -4.33
N ASP A 243 3.80 39.24 -4.10
CA ASP A 243 3.66 40.49 -4.85
C ASP A 243 4.19 40.35 -6.29
N SER A 244 5.15 39.47 -6.54
CA SER A 244 5.59 39.14 -7.90
C SER A 244 4.59 38.28 -8.69
N THR A 245 3.73 37.50 -8.03
CA THR A 245 2.79 36.58 -8.70
C THR A 245 1.37 37.14 -8.76
N PHE A 246 0.93 37.81 -7.69
CA PHE A 246 -0.38 38.43 -7.57
C PHE A 246 -0.22 39.84 -7.00
N PRO A 247 0.19 40.86 -7.77
CA PRO A 247 0.47 42.20 -7.23
C PRO A 247 -0.65 42.76 -6.32
N ARG A 248 -0.28 43.34 -5.18
CA ARG A 248 -1.21 43.77 -4.12
C ARG A 248 -2.27 44.76 -4.61
N ASN A 249 -1.84 45.73 -5.41
CA ASN A 249 -2.71 46.73 -6.04
C ASN A 249 -3.75 46.07 -6.96
N GLU A 250 -3.33 45.14 -7.81
CA GLU A 250 -4.22 44.43 -8.74
C GLU A 250 -5.18 43.52 -7.98
N TRP A 251 -4.69 42.82 -6.95
CA TRP A 251 -5.52 41.97 -6.09
C TRP A 251 -6.61 42.76 -5.36
N LEU A 252 -6.24 43.86 -4.70
CA LEU A 252 -7.19 44.72 -4.00
C LEU A 252 -8.18 45.36 -4.99
N GLN A 253 -7.71 45.78 -6.17
CA GLN A 253 -8.60 46.32 -7.20
C GLN A 253 -9.62 45.28 -7.65
N ASN A 254 -9.20 44.04 -7.92
CA ASN A 254 -10.10 42.95 -8.29
C ASN A 254 -11.16 42.68 -7.21
N LEU A 255 -10.80 42.72 -5.93
CA LEU A 255 -11.76 42.56 -4.83
C LEU A 255 -12.76 43.74 -4.76
N LEU A 256 -12.27 44.97 -4.88
CA LEU A 256 -13.14 46.17 -4.89
C LEU A 256 -14.09 46.16 -6.10
N ASP A 257 -13.63 45.70 -7.26
CA ASP A 257 -14.44 45.55 -8.48
C ASP A 257 -15.54 44.49 -8.30
N GLN A 258 -15.31 43.47 -7.47
CA GLN A 258 -16.33 42.51 -7.03
C GLN A 258 -17.25 43.06 -5.91
N GLY A 259 -17.09 44.33 -5.51
CA GLY A 259 -17.93 45.00 -4.53
C GLY A 259 -17.54 44.74 -3.06
N VAL A 260 -16.37 44.16 -2.81
CA VAL A 260 -15.86 43.91 -1.45
C VAL A 260 -15.63 45.23 -0.72
N LYS A 261 -16.08 45.31 0.54
CA LYS A 261 -15.80 46.45 1.43
C LYS A 261 -14.79 46.04 2.50
N ILE A 262 -13.76 46.86 2.67
CA ILE A 262 -12.70 46.67 3.66
C ILE A 262 -12.87 47.79 4.70
N HIS A 263 -13.33 47.44 5.90
CA HIS A 263 -13.68 48.40 6.95
C HIS A 263 -12.58 48.63 7.97
N ASN A 264 -11.69 47.66 8.13
CA ASN A 264 -10.65 47.66 9.15
C ASN A 264 -9.43 46.83 8.69
N ILE A 265 -8.41 46.79 9.55
CA ILE A 265 -7.18 46.03 9.31
C ILE A 265 -7.42 44.51 9.24
N ASP A 266 -8.38 43.96 9.97
CA ASP A 266 -8.62 42.51 9.98
C ASP A 266 -9.22 42.05 8.65
N ASP A 267 -10.14 42.83 8.08
CA ASP A 267 -10.64 42.65 6.72
C ASP A 267 -9.50 42.70 5.70
N TYR A 268 -8.63 43.70 5.82
CA TYR A 268 -7.49 43.89 4.92
C TYR A 268 -6.53 42.70 4.97
N CYS A 269 -6.19 42.24 6.18
CA CYS A 269 -5.36 41.06 6.41
C CYS A 269 -6.00 39.80 5.83
N HIS A 270 -7.28 39.57 6.10
CA HIS A 270 -8.01 38.40 5.61
C HIS A 270 -7.93 38.29 4.08
N PHE A 271 -8.24 39.39 3.38
CA PHE A 271 -8.23 39.41 1.92
C PHE A 271 -6.84 39.31 1.31
N LEU A 272 -5.82 39.92 1.91
CA LEU A 272 -4.45 39.78 1.41
C LEU A 272 -3.88 38.39 1.68
N ASN A 273 -4.22 37.76 2.80
CA ASN A 273 -3.79 36.40 3.12
C ASN A 273 -4.40 35.34 2.18
N ALA A 274 -5.55 35.62 1.56
CA ALA A 274 -6.12 34.74 0.54
C ALA A 274 -5.19 34.53 -0.68
N ARG A 275 -4.24 35.45 -0.93
CA ARG A 275 -3.22 35.30 -1.99
C ARG A 275 -2.24 34.16 -1.71
N ASP A 276 -1.89 33.93 -0.44
CA ASP A 276 -1.05 32.80 -0.04
C ASP A 276 -1.72 31.47 -0.40
N MET A 277 -3.02 31.35 -0.12
CA MET A 277 -3.79 30.16 -0.48
C MET A 277 -3.81 29.94 -2.00
N LEU A 278 -4.09 30.99 -2.76
CA LEU A 278 -4.13 30.90 -4.23
C LEU A 278 -2.78 30.47 -4.81
N LEU A 279 -1.66 30.99 -4.30
CA LEU A 279 -0.32 30.57 -4.70
C LEU A 279 -0.07 29.09 -4.45
N ARG A 280 -0.45 28.58 -3.28
CA ARG A 280 -0.25 27.16 -2.95
C ARG A 280 -1.13 26.24 -3.79
N ILE A 281 -2.29 26.72 -4.21
CA ILE A 281 -3.16 26.00 -5.15
C ILE A 281 -2.55 26.01 -6.55
N GLN A 282 -1.97 27.13 -7.00
CA GLN A 282 -1.33 27.24 -8.32
C GLN A 282 -0.30 26.15 -8.58
N GLU A 283 0.49 25.81 -7.55
CA GLU A 283 1.53 24.77 -7.61
C GLU A 283 0.98 23.34 -7.63
N LYS A 284 -0.34 23.14 -7.48
CA LYS A 284 -0.99 21.83 -7.36
C LYS A 284 -2.15 21.68 -8.34
N PRO A 285 -1.89 21.27 -9.60
CA PRO A 285 -2.92 21.05 -10.62
C PRO A 285 -4.09 20.17 -10.19
N ASN A 286 -3.82 19.15 -9.38
CA ASN A 286 -4.83 18.26 -8.83
C ASN A 286 -5.83 18.96 -7.89
N VAL A 287 -5.49 20.12 -7.33
CA VAL A 287 -6.34 20.86 -6.40
C VAL A 287 -7.36 21.70 -7.17
N TRP A 288 -6.93 22.51 -8.14
CA TRP A 288 -7.85 23.36 -8.89
C TRP A 288 -8.64 22.61 -9.99
N THR A 289 -8.30 21.35 -10.24
CA THR A 289 -9.12 20.39 -11.00
C THR A 289 -10.08 19.57 -10.14
N SER A 290 -10.04 19.70 -8.80
CA SER A 290 -10.84 18.86 -7.88
C SER A 290 -12.27 19.35 -7.62
N GLY A 291 -12.58 20.59 -8.02
CA GLY A 291 -13.85 21.23 -7.63
C GLY A 291 -13.80 21.91 -6.25
N LEU A 292 -12.60 22.12 -5.69
CA LEU A 292 -12.42 22.82 -4.41
C LEU A 292 -13.06 24.22 -4.44
N PHE A 293 -13.75 24.56 -3.34
CA PHE A 293 -14.50 25.81 -3.14
C PHE A 293 -15.76 25.97 -4.01
N ASP A 294 -16.35 24.87 -4.45
CA ASP A 294 -17.47 24.85 -5.41
C ASP A 294 -17.14 25.58 -6.73
N ILE A 295 -15.85 25.75 -7.03
CA ILE A 295 -15.36 26.27 -8.30
C ILE A 295 -15.36 25.10 -9.28
N SER A 296 -16.03 25.27 -10.43
CA SER A 296 -16.10 24.19 -11.43
C SER A 296 -14.71 23.69 -11.82
N PRO A 297 -14.46 22.36 -11.81
CA PRO A 297 -13.21 21.78 -12.30
C PRO A 297 -12.83 22.35 -13.67
N THR A 298 -11.59 22.80 -13.81
CA THR A 298 -11.09 23.43 -15.03
C THR A 298 -9.62 23.06 -15.22
N GLU A 299 -9.18 22.93 -16.47
CA GLU A 299 -7.75 22.83 -16.84
C GLU A 299 -7.11 24.22 -17.12
N ASP A 300 -7.95 25.26 -17.14
CA ASP A 300 -7.53 26.66 -17.29
C ASP A 300 -7.33 27.31 -15.92
N TRP A 301 -6.07 27.61 -15.60
CA TRP A 301 -5.66 28.27 -14.36
C TRP A 301 -6.27 29.67 -14.20
N ASP A 302 -6.35 30.46 -15.26
CA ASP A 302 -6.87 31.83 -15.17
C ASP A 302 -8.36 31.81 -14.87
N LYS A 303 -9.09 30.85 -15.44
CA LYS A 303 -10.49 30.60 -15.10
C LYS A 303 -10.68 30.17 -13.65
N TYR A 304 -9.80 29.31 -13.11
CA TYR A 304 -9.84 28.94 -11.70
C TYR A 304 -9.54 30.14 -10.79
N LYS A 305 -8.52 30.93 -11.11
CA LYS A 305 -8.13 32.14 -10.39
C LYS A 305 -9.28 33.14 -10.29
N GLU A 306 -10.00 33.39 -11.38
CA GLU A 306 -11.19 34.24 -11.38
C GLU A 306 -12.29 33.66 -10.49
N GLY A 307 -12.57 32.35 -10.60
CA GLY A 307 -13.51 31.65 -9.73
C GLY A 307 -13.14 31.75 -8.24
N PHE A 308 -11.85 31.69 -7.93
CA PHE A 308 -11.32 31.82 -6.57
C PHE A 308 -11.49 33.23 -6.02
N ILE A 309 -11.17 34.27 -6.79
CA ILE A 309 -11.40 35.67 -6.37
C ILE A 309 -12.89 35.91 -6.10
N ASN A 310 -13.78 35.36 -6.94
CA ASN A 310 -15.22 35.44 -6.75
C ASN A 310 -15.70 34.68 -5.50
N TRP A 311 -15.04 33.57 -5.16
CA TRP A 311 -15.31 32.82 -3.94
C TRP A 311 -14.87 33.62 -2.69
N VAL A 312 -13.64 34.15 -2.68
CA VAL A 312 -13.12 35.02 -1.60
C VAL A 312 -14.02 36.24 -1.40
N ALA A 313 -14.48 36.87 -2.48
CA ALA A 313 -15.37 38.04 -2.40
C ALA A 313 -16.74 37.73 -1.77
N LYS A 314 -17.18 36.47 -1.80
CA LYS A 314 -18.46 36.00 -1.23
C LYS A 314 -18.33 35.47 0.20
N GLU A 315 -17.12 35.29 0.72
CA GLU A 315 -16.85 34.74 2.06
C GLU A 315 -17.16 35.75 3.20
N LYS A 316 -17.85 36.87 2.90
CA LYS A 316 -18.19 37.94 3.84
C LYS A 316 -19.68 38.06 4.16
#